data_AF-A0A1G5MBI2-F1
#
_entry.id   AF-A0A1G5MBI2-F1
#
_cell.length_a   1.000
_cell.length_b   1.000
_cell.length_c   1.000
_cell.angle_alpha   90.00
_cell.angle_beta   90.00
_cell.angle_gamma   90.00
#
_symmetry.space_group_name_H-M   'P 1'
#
loop_
_entity.id
_entity.type
_entity.pdbx_description
1 polymer ?
#
loop_
_entity_poly.entity_id
_entity_poly.type
_entity_poly.pdbx_seq_one_letter_code
_entity_poly.pdbx_strand_id
1 'polypeptide(L)'
;MIGQDSNTQGREGMYTYEDAVAATRELCRQIENVPARRRAVREDFYRSFGDADNDGLSYGDSELAFLDWEIQAGVLDPVTGSAWWRNVNLHFIYLSELAGYLAQHGLAGDQAPYPTRCWLTFIADPTPRHWYRAHNASILAGFALHQEEARAENAVGQLFLNITLYRLMFAQALVEEATLFAELGALLADPRGFSVKLLVSLAEFYPPHYPLTEADREVIEGHGLGIEELGVRLMDGWIRFELHKLYSEAAVWNQAPELLAYLDGGEPCYPPAVDRCTERAAAQTVALLEGVLAGQDLTVAEQGASGLQAG
;
A
#
# COMPACT_ATOMS: atom_id res chain seq x y z
N MET A 1 -47.87 -0.73 47.32
CA MET A 1 -48.08 -0.53 45.89
C MET A 1 -46.89 0.25 45.37
N ILE A 2 -46.17 -0.34 44.42
CA ILE A 2 -45.33 0.29 43.38
C ILE A 2 -44.12 1.05 43.94
N GLY A 3 -42.87 0.66 43.69
CA GLY A 3 -42.30 -0.11 42.59
C GLY A 3 -41.00 0.59 42.26
N GLN A 4 -39.89 -0.14 42.36
CA GLN A 4 -38.55 0.35 42.02
C GLN A 4 -38.50 0.69 40.53
N ASP A 5 -38.21 1.95 40.20
CA ASP A 5 -37.75 2.31 38.85
C ASP A 5 -36.22 2.20 38.81
N SER A 6 -35.77 0.94 38.82
CA SER A 6 -34.47 0.54 38.31
C SER A 6 -34.65 0.14 36.85
N ASN A 7 -34.50 1.07 35.91
CA ASN A 7 -34.18 0.72 34.53
C ASN A 7 -33.64 1.91 33.72
N THR A 8 -32.37 2.25 33.96
CA THR A 8 -31.53 3.01 33.00
C THR A 8 -30.22 2.26 32.75
N GLN A 9 -30.30 0.94 32.67
CA GLN A 9 -29.26 0.10 32.07
C GLN A 9 -29.80 -0.40 30.74
N GLY A 10 -29.55 0.39 29.69
CA GLY A 10 -30.07 0.15 28.35
C GLY A 10 -29.01 0.43 27.29
N ARG A 11 -28.28 -0.64 26.92
CA ARG A 11 -27.35 -0.79 25.78
C ARG A 11 -25.97 -0.13 25.88
N GLU A 12 -25.06 -0.76 26.63
CA GLU A 12 -23.70 -0.90 26.11
C GLU A 12 -23.77 -1.95 25.00
N GLY A 13 -24.03 -1.52 23.77
CA GLY A 13 -23.87 -2.39 22.61
C GLY A 13 -22.39 -2.72 22.46
N MET A 14 -22.05 -4.00 22.35
CA MET A 14 -20.69 -4.43 22.04
C MET A 14 -20.30 -3.81 20.68
N TYR A 15 -19.22 -3.03 20.66
CA TYR A 15 -18.71 -2.40 19.44
C TYR A 15 -18.38 -3.48 18.41
N THR A 16 -18.93 -3.38 17.19
CA THR A 16 -18.76 -4.40 16.15
C THR A 16 -17.80 -3.99 15.05
N TYR A 17 -17.46 -4.93 14.14
CA TYR A 17 -16.71 -4.62 12.93
C TYR A 17 -17.43 -3.58 12.05
N GLU A 18 -18.76 -3.66 11.96
CA GLU A 18 -19.58 -2.70 11.23
C GLU A 18 -19.53 -1.31 11.86
N ASP A 19 -19.48 -1.21 13.20
CA ASP A 19 -19.28 0.07 13.90
C ASP A 19 -17.90 0.65 13.57
N ALA A 20 -16.85 -0.17 13.56
CA ALA A 20 -15.50 0.25 13.15
C ALA A 20 -15.48 0.78 11.71
N VAL A 21 -16.08 0.06 10.77
CA VAL A 21 -16.20 0.48 9.37
C VAL A 21 -16.97 1.79 9.24
N ALA A 22 -18.09 1.94 9.97
CA ALA A 22 -18.88 3.17 9.96
C ALA A 22 -18.09 4.36 10.51
N ALA A 23 -17.37 4.17 11.61
CA ALA A 23 -16.51 5.18 12.22
C ALA A 23 -15.38 5.62 11.27
N THR A 24 -14.67 4.66 10.66
CA THR A 24 -13.60 4.98 9.68
C THR A 24 -14.14 5.71 8.46
N ARG A 25 -15.31 5.32 7.93
CA ARG A 25 -15.94 6.03 6.80
C ARG A 25 -16.29 7.46 7.14
N GLU A 26 -16.85 7.67 8.34
CA GLU A 26 -17.20 9.00 8.81
C GLU A 26 -15.94 9.87 9.01
N LEU A 27 -14.85 9.30 9.56
CA LEU A 27 -13.56 9.96 9.64
C LEU A 27 -13.05 10.39 8.24
N CYS A 28 -13.05 9.48 7.27
CA CYS A 28 -12.62 9.78 5.90
C CYS A 28 -13.46 10.91 5.28
N ARG A 29 -14.79 10.89 5.47
CA ARG A 29 -15.69 11.95 5.00
C ARG A 29 -15.37 13.32 5.61
N GLN A 30 -14.87 13.36 6.84
CA GLN A 30 -14.51 14.60 7.52
C GLN A 30 -13.17 15.20 7.06
N ILE A 31 -12.31 14.42 6.41
CA ILE A 31 -10.95 14.82 6.02
C ILE A 31 -10.70 14.78 4.51
N GLU A 32 -11.61 14.22 3.71
CA GLU A 32 -11.42 13.95 2.27
C GLU A 32 -10.93 15.17 1.47
N ASN A 33 -11.39 16.38 1.78
CA ASN A 33 -10.98 17.60 1.09
C ASN A 33 -10.32 18.61 2.05
N VAL A 34 -9.73 18.10 3.14
CA VAL A 34 -9.08 18.92 4.17
C VAL A 34 -7.66 18.41 4.43
N PRO A 35 -6.67 18.78 3.59
CA PRO A 35 -5.31 18.21 3.64
C PRO A 35 -4.64 18.30 5.02
N ALA A 36 -4.77 19.45 5.69
CA ALA A 36 -4.23 19.63 7.04
C ALA A 36 -4.82 18.64 8.06
N ARG A 37 -6.10 18.23 7.91
CA ARG A 37 -6.72 17.22 8.78
C ARG A 37 -6.25 15.82 8.44
N ARG A 38 -5.98 15.51 7.16
CA ARG A 38 -5.37 14.23 6.78
C ARG A 38 -4.02 14.05 7.50
N ARG A 39 -3.18 15.09 7.48
CA ARG A 39 -1.90 15.10 8.22
C ARG A 39 -2.08 14.90 9.72
N ALA A 40 -3.01 15.63 10.33
CA ALA A 40 -3.28 15.49 11.77
C ALA A 40 -3.73 14.07 12.14
N VAL A 41 -4.61 13.45 11.34
CA VAL A 41 -5.05 12.06 11.55
C VAL A 41 -3.87 11.09 11.48
N ARG A 42 -2.99 11.24 10.48
CA ARG A 42 -1.79 10.40 10.37
C ARG A 42 -0.84 10.58 11.54
N GLU A 43 -0.64 11.80 11.99
CA GLU A 43 0.18 12.09 13.17
C GLU A 43 -0.40 11.45 14.43
N ASP A 44 -1.71 11.54 14.65
CA ASP A 44 -2.40 10.93 15.78
C ASP A 44 -2.34 9.39 15.75
N PHE A 45 -2.42 8.79 14.56
CA PHE A 45 -2.21 7.35 14.38
C PHE A 45 -0.82 6.93 14.86
N TYR A 46 0.23 7.63 14.41
CA TYR A 46 1.60 7.28 14.80
C TYR A 46 1.84 7.54 16.28
N ARG A 47 1.34 8.64 16.86
CA ARG A 47 1.40 8.84 18.33
C ARG A 47 0.80 7.68 19.11
N SER A 48 -0.22 7.01 18.55
CA SER A 48 -0.92 5.89 19.18
C SER A 48 -0.23 4.53 18.93
N PHE A 49 0.39 4.34 17.75
CA PHE A 49 0.77 3.02 17.25
C PHE A 49 2.14 2.93 16.58
N GLY A 50 2.91 4.02 16.52
CA GLY A 50 4.20 4.12 15.85
C GLY A 50 5.27 3.34 16.60
N ASP A 51 5.95 4.00 17.53
CA ASP A 51 6.96 3.37 18.38
C ASP A 51 6.96 4.05 19.75
N ALA A 52 6.45 3.36 20.77
CA ALA A 52 6.40 3.88 22.13
C ALA A 52 7.78 4.00 22.80
N ASP A 53 8.79 3.30 22.29
CA ASP A 53 10.17 3.35 22.80
C ASP A 53 10.97 4.53 22.20
N ASN A 54 10.44 5.17 21.15
CA ASN A 54 10.92 6.43 20.59
C ASN A 54 9.91 7.56 20.89
N ASP A 55 10.05 8.73 20.26
CA ASP A 55 9.17 9.90 20.45
C ASP A 55 7.68 9.69 20.05
N GLY A 56 7.29 8.45 19.77
CA GLY A 56 5.95 8.07 19.31
C GLY A 56 5.73 8.29 17.82
N LEU A 57 6.71 8.76 17.04
CA LEU A 57 6.50 9.13 15.63
C LEU A 57 7.44 8.43 14.65
N SER A 58 8.52 7.81 15.10
CA SER A 58 9.64 7.36 14.25
C SER A 58 9.28 6.53 13.00
N TYR A 59 8.27 5.65 13.05
CA TYR A 59 7.84 4.91 11.86
C TYR A 59 7.02 5.75 10.87
N GLY A 60 6.47 6.88 11.32
CA GLY A 60 5.67 7.80 10.52
C GLY A 60 6.44 8.95 9.89
N ASP A 61 7.70 9.19 10.26
CA ASP A 61 8.45 10.38 9.83
C ASP A 61 8.50 10.57 8.30
N SER A 62 8.77 9.49 7.56
CA SER A 62 8.84 9.54 6.10
C SER A 62 7.46 9.79 5.47
N GLU A 63 6.42 9.15 5.99
CA GLU A 63 5.05 9.33 5.52
C GLU A 63 4.53 10.74 5.83
N LEU A 64 4.82 11.27 7.02
CA LEU A 64 4.44 12.62 7.43
C LEU A 64 5.19 13.68 6.61
N ALA A 65 6.48 13.47 6.35
CA ALA A 65 7.25 14.35 5.47
C ALA A 65 6.72 14.33 4.03
N PHE A 66 6.34 13.17 3.51
CA PHE A 66 5.71 13.05 2.19
C PHE A 66 4.37 13.79 2.15
N LEU A 67 3.54 13.61 3.18
CA LEU A 67 2.25 14.29 3.29
C LEU A 67 2.40 15.82 3.43
N ASP A 68 3.45 16.27 4.12
CA ASP A 68 3.81 17.69 4.19
C ASP A 68 4.18 18.24 2.80
N TRP A 69 4.97 17.50 2.02
CA TRP A 69 5.23 17.85 0.63
C TRP A 69 3.93 17.88 -0.21
N GLU A 70 3.08 16.85 -0.11
CA GLU A 70 1.82 16.78 -0.87
C GLU A 70 0.92 17.99 -0.59
N ILE A 71 0.90 18.48 0.65
CA ILE A 71 0.18 19.69 1.06
C ILE A 71 0.84 20.94 0.47
N GLN A 72 2.15 21.09 0.65
CA GLN A 72 2.89 22.29 0.23
C GLN A 72 2.91 22.47 -1.29
N ALA A 73 3.07 21.37 -2.04
CA ALA A 73 3.04 21.37 -3.50
C ALA A 73 1.62 21.49 -4.07
N GLY A 74 0.57 21.42 -3.25
CA GLY A 74 -0.82 21.51 -3.71
C GLY A 74 -1.33 20.22 -4.37
N VAL A 75 -0.66 19.09 -4.16
CA VAL A 75 -1.08 17.76 -4.67
C VAL A 75 -2.48 17.41 -4.15
N LEU A 76 -2.74 17.71 -2.87
CA LEU A 76 -4.03 17.42 -2.23
C LEU A 76 -5.07 18.53 -2.35
N ASP A 77 -4.80 19.59 -3.11
CA ASP A 77 -5.81 20.64 -3.36
C ASP A 77 -7.01 20.03 -4.11
N PRO A 78 -8.27 20.23 -3.65
CA PRO A 78 -9.43 19.58 -4.24
C PRO A 78 -9.81 20.13 -5.63
N VAL A 79 -9.30 21.30 -6.02
CA VAL A 79 -9.62 21.97 -7.28
C VAL A 79 -8.50 21.80 -8.29
N THR A 80 -7.25 22.04 -7.88
CA THR A 80 -6.09 22.05 -8.79
C THR A 80 -5.17 20.84 -8.63
N GLY A 81 -5.28 20.11 -7.52
CA GLY A 81 -4.46 18.95 -7.22
C GLY A 81 -4.92 17.68 -7.93
N SER A 82 -4.20 16.59 -7.68
CA SER A 82 -4.46 15.28 -8.29
C SER A 82 -5.62 14.55 -7.61
N ALA A 83 -6.61 14.12 -8.42
CA ALA A 83 -7.65 13.23 -7.93
C ALA A 83 -7.08 11.89 -7.47
N TRP A 84 -6.11 11.35 -8.22
CA TRP A 84 -5.46 10.09 -7.91
C TRP A 84 -4.75 10.13 -6.54
N TRP A 85 -3.87 11.11 -6.31
CA TRP A 85 -3.15 11.23 -5.04
C TRP A 85 -4.12 11.43 -3.88
N ARG A 86 -5.14 12.29 -4.03
CA ARG A 86 -6.15 12.50 -2.99
C ARG A 86 -6.88 11.20 -2.64
N ASN A 87 -7.24 10.38 -3.60
CA ASN A 87 -8.04 9.18 -3.33
C ASN A 87 -7.18 8.02 -2.85
N VAL A 88 -5.97 7.82 -3.38
CA VAL A 88 -5.00 6.85 -2.87
C VAL A 88 -4.63 7.16 -1.42
N ASN A 89 -4.32 8.42 -1.11
CA ASN A 89 -4.01 8.84 0.26
C ASN A 89 -5.21 8.65 1.22
N LEU A 90 -6.44 8.93 0.77
CA LEU A 90 -7.64 8.72 1.59
C LEU A 90 -7.93 7.23 1.82
N HIS A 91 -7.69 6.38 0.81
CA HIS A 91 -7.82 4.93 0.93
C HIS A 91 -6.77 4.35 1.88
N PHE A 92 -5.55 4.85 1.81
CA PHE A 92 -4.47 4.52 2.74
C PHE A 92 -4.85 4.86 4.20
N ILE A 93 -5.39 6.07 4.44
CA ILE A 93 -5.89 6.48 5.76
C ILE A 93 -7.01 5.54 6.20
N TYR A 94 -7.98 5.24 5.33
CA TYR A 94 -9.06 4.32 5.66
C TYR A 94 -8.55 2.95 6.16
N LEU A 95 -7.57 2.36 5.45
CA LEU A 95 -7.06 1.02 5.77
C LEU A 95 -6.33 0.97 7.12
N SER A 96 -5.56 2.01 7.44
CA SER A 96 -4.82 2.14 8.69
C SER A 96 -5.73 2.48 9.87
N GLU A 97 -6.63 3.46 9.71
CA GLU A 97 -7.57 3.87 10.76
C GLU A 97 -8.58 2.77 11.09
N LEU A 98 -9.02 1.97 10.11
CA LEU A 98 -9.82 0.78 10.39
C LEU A 98 -9.06 -0.18 11.32
N ALA A 99 -7.77 -0.41 11.08
CA ALA A 99 -6.96 -1.24 11.98
C ALA A 99 -6.84 -0.63 13.38
N GLY A 100 -6.68 0.70 13.46
CA GLY A 100 -6.69 1.44 14.72
C GLY A 100 -7.98 1.23 15.53
N TYR A 101 -9.15 1.38 14.90
CA TYR A 101 -10.44 1.14 15.55
C TYR A 101 -10.60 -0.31 16.02
N LEU A 102 -10.19 -1.28 15.18
CA LEU A 102 -10.25 -2.70 15.53
C LEU A 102 -9.34 -3.02 16.73
N ALA A 103 -8.11 -2.50 16.74
CA ALA A 103 -7.17 -2.69 17.84
C ALA A 103 -7.67 -2.07 19.15
N GLN A 104 -8.20 -0.84 19.12
CA GLN A 104 -8.71 -0.14 20.30
C GLN A 104 -9.89 -0.86 20.97
N HIS A 105 -10.71 -1.58 20.18
CA HIS A 105 -11.88 -2.31 20.68
C HIS A 105 -11.64 -3.81 20.84
N GLY A 106 -10.41 -4.30 20.65
CA GLY A 106 -10.07 -5.71 20.77
C GLY A 106 -10.80 -6.61 19.75
N LEU A 107 -11.10 -6.07 18.57
CA LEU A 107 -11.78 -6.80 17.51
C LEU A 107 -10.81 -7.59 16.63
N ALA A 108 -11.25 -8.76 16.16
CA ALA A 108 -10.49 -9.56 15.22
C ALA A 108 -10.48 -8.91 13.82
N GLY A 109 -9.39 -9.14 13.07
CA GLY A 109 -9.21 -8.65 11.71
C GLY A 109 -9.60 -9.64 10.61
N ASP A 110 -10.32 -10.72 10.93
CA ASP A 110 -10.68 -11.78 9.98
C ASP A 110 -11.52 -11.29 8.81
N GLN A 111 -12.41 -10.33 9.06
CA GLN A 111 -13.24 -9.68 8.04
C GLN A 111 -12.53 -8.49 7.34
N ALA A 112 -11.40 -8.05 7.88
CA ALA A 112 -10.69 -6.86 7.39
C ALA A 112 -9.94 -7.17 6.08
N PRO A 113 -9.80 -6.19 5.17
CA PRO A 113 -8.99 -6.36 3.96
C PRO A 113 -7.52 -6.61 4.31
N TYR A 114 -6.77 -7.23 3.41
CA TYR A 114 -5.37 -7.63 3.67
C TYR A 114 -4.49 -6.49 4.21
N PRO A 115 -4.48 -5.28 3.63
CA PRO A 115 -3.66 -4.18 4.16
C PRO A 115 -4.04 -3.79 5.60
N THR A 116 -5.32 -3.78 5.95
CA THR A 116 -5.77 -3.53 7.34
C THR A 116 -5.28 -4.62 8.29
N ARG A 117 -5.24 -5.90 7.85
CA ARG A 117 -4.64 -6.98 8.66
C ARG A 117 -3.14 -6.78 8.85
N CYS A 118 -2.42 -6.29 7.83
CA CYS A 118 -1.02 -5.93 7.98
C CYS A 118 -0.82 -4.79 8.99
N TRP A 119 -1.70 -3.78 8.99
CA TRP A 119 -1.69 -2.73 10.01
C TRP A 119 -1.98 -3.28 11.41
N LEU A 120 -2.91 -4.22 11.57
CA LEU A 120 -3.12 -4.90 12.85
C LEU A 120 -1.86 -5.64 13.34
N THR A 121 -1.14 -6.32 12.43
CA THR A 121 0.15 -6.94 12.75
C THR A 121 1.19 -5.90 13.20
N PHE A 122 1.29 -4.77 12.50
CA PHE A 122 2.18 -3.68 12.90
C PHE A 122 1.81 -3.09 14.26
N ILE A 123 0.54 -2.82 14.50
CA ILE A 123 0.05 -2.29 15.79
C ILE A 123 0.37 -3.24 16.94
N ALA A 124 0.28 -4.56 16.72
CA ALA A 124 0.56 -5.56 17.73
C ALA A 124 2.07 -5.79 17.96
N ASP A 125 2.90 -5.62 16.93
CA ASP A 125 4.35 -5.84 16.95
C ASP A 125 5.05 -4.87 15.97
N PRO A 126 5.38 -3.64 16.40
CA PRO A 126 5.88 -2.58 15.52
C PRO A 126 7.34 -2.84 15.13
N THR A 127 7.51 -3.46 13.97
CA THR A 127 8.82 -3.69 13.34
C THR A 127 8.90 -3.00 11.98
N PRO A 128 10.12 -2.70 11.48
CA PRO A 128 10.35 -2.22 10.11
C PRO A 128 9.55 -2.99 9.06
N ARG A 129 9.63 -4.32 9.14
CA ARG A 129 9.02 -5.23 8.18
C ARG A 129 7.50 -5.15 8.22
N HIS A 130 6.92 -5.13 9.43
CA HIS A 130 5.47 -5.02 9.58
C HIS A 130 4.96 -3.66 9.09
N TRP A 131 5.70 -2.58 9.34
CA TRP A 131 5.36 -1.26 8.83
C TRP A 131 5.36 -1.22 7.29
N TYR A 132 6.45 -1.66 6.64
CA TYR A 132 6.54 -1.64 5.17
C TYR A 132 5.46 -2.51 4.52
N ARG A 133 5.13 -3.69 5.09
CA ARG A 133 4.03 -4.51 4.58
C ARG A 133 2.69 -3.80 4.68
N ALA A 134 2.40 -3.19 5.83
CA ALA A 134 1.15 -2.48 6.04
C ALA A 134 1.02 -1.25 5.14
N HIS A 135 2.08 -0.46 5.08
CA HIS A 135 2.18 0.74 4.25
C HIS A 135 2.05 0.40 2.76
N ASN A 136 2.93 -0.45 2.23
CA ASN A 136 2.99 -0.72 0.80
C ASN A 136 1.80 -1.55 0.29
N ALA A 137 1.25 -2.46 1.09
CA ALA A 137 0.00 -3.13 0.72
C ALA A 137 -1.16 -2.13 0.61
N SER A 138 -1.19 -1.08 1.45
CA SER A 138 -2.21 -0.03 1.38
C SER A 138 -2.04 0.85 0.15
N ILE A 139 -0.80 1.22 -0.18
CA ILE A 139 -0.49 1.96 -1.41
C ILE A 139 -0.87 1.14 -2.64
N LEU A 140 -0.46 -0.12 -2.74
CA LEU A 140 -0.78 -0.99 -3.87
C LEU A 140 -2.28 -1.21 -4.04
N ALA A 141 -3.03 -1.35 -2.94
CA ALA A 141 -4.50 -1.39 -2.99
C ALA A 141 -5.09 -0.11 -3.59
N GLY A 142 -4.54 1.06 -3.25
CA GLY A 142 -4.91 2.34 -3.86
C GLY A 142 -4.56 2.41 -5.35
N PHE A 143 -3.35 1.98 -5.74
CA PHE A 143 -2.94 1.88 -7.15
C PHE A 143 -3.90 1.01 -7.96
N ALA A 144 -4.31 -0.13 -7.41
CA ALA A 144 -5.25 -1.03 -8.06
C ALA A 144 -6.64 -0.40 -8.24
N LEU A 145 -7.12 0.31 -7.23
CA LEU A 145 -8.46 0.90 -7.19
C LEU A 145 -8.61 2.15 -8.07
N HIS A 146 -7.56 2.97 -8.18
CA HIS A 146 -7.64 4.31 -8.79
C HIS A 146 -6.99 4.42 -10.18
N GLN A 147 -6.87 3.33 -10.94
CA GLN A 147 -6.19 3.32 -12.24
C GLN A 147 -6.74 4.34 -13.25
N GLU A 148 -8.05 4.57 -13.27
CA GLU A 148 -8.65 5.55 -14.20
C GLU A 148 -8.29 7.00 -13.85
N GLU A 149 -8.12 7.30 -12.56
CA GLU A 149 -7.63 8.61 -12.11
C GLU A 149 -6.15 8.78 -12.47
N ALA A 150 -5.36 7.70 -12.41
CA ALA A 150 -3.97 7.71 -12.87
C ALA A 150 -3.88 7.96 -14.39
N ARG A 151 -4.84 7.45 -15.19
CA ARG A 151 -4.89 7.72 -16.64
C ARG A 151 -5.18 9.18 -16.95
N ALA A 152 -5.91 9.85 -16.06
CA ALA A 152 -6.23 11.27 -16.21
C ALA A 152 -5.04 12.17 -15.86
N GLU A 153 -4.01 11.65 -15.19
CA GLU A 153 -2.76 12.39 -14.98
C GLU A 153 -2.07 12.69 -16.30
N ASN A 154 -1.37 13.82 -16.37
CA ASN A 154 -0.54 14.15 -17.52
C ASN A 154 0.68 13.20 -17.60
N ALA A 155 1.40 13.24 -18.72
CA ALA A 155 2.51 12.31 -18.98
C ALA A 155 3.63 12.38 -17.91
N VAL A 156 3.89 13.56 -17.34
CA VAL A 156 4.89 13.75 -16.29
C VAL A 156 4.36 13.23 -14.95
N GLY A 157 3.07 13.43 -14.67
CA GLY A 157 2.35 12.81 -13.56
C GLY A 157 2.46 11.30 -13.58
N GLN A 158 2.12 10.65 -14.70
CA GLN A 158 2.21 9.19 -14.82
C GLN A 158 3.64 8.68 -14.66
N LEU A 159 4.64 9.38 -15.22
CA LEU A 159 6.05 9.07 -14.97
C LEU A 159 6.39 9.15 -13.47
N PHE A 160 5.94 10.21 -12.79
CA PHE A 160 6.16 10.41 -11.37
C PHE A 160 5.53 9.31 -10.51
N LEU A 161 4.34 8.81 -10.88
CA LEU A 161 3.69 7.67 -10.21
C LEU A 161 4.55 6.41 -10.30
N ASN A 162 5.10 6.11 -11.48
CA ASN A 162 5.97 4.96 -11.70
C ASN A 162 7.26 5.05 -10.88
N ILE A 163 7.89 6.23 -10.86
CA ILE A 163 9.11 6.48 -10.11
C ILE A 163 8.87 6.30 -8.62
N THR A 164 7.79 6.88 -8.11
CA THR A 164 7.42 6.73 -6.70
C THR A 164 7.17 5.26 -6.36
N LEU A 165 6.45 4.54 -7.23
CA LEU A 165 6.14 3.13 -7.00
C LEU A 165 7.38 2.25 -6.90
N TYR A 166 8.29 2.29 -7.88
CA TYR A 166 9.45 1.39 -7.84
C TYR A 166 10.41 1.75 -6.69
N ARG A 167 10.53 3.03 -6.33
CA ARG A 167 11.36 3.46 -5.19
C ARG A 167 10.76 2.96 -3.86
N LEU A 168 9.43 3.00 -3.71
CA LEU A 168 8.75 2.42 -2.54
C LEU A 168 8.93 0.90 -2.44
N MET A 169 8.83 0.18 -3.57
CA MET A 169 9.06 -1.27 -3.57
C MET A 169 10.51 -1.60 -3.24
N PHE A 170 11.45 -0.82 -3.77
CA PHE A 170 12.88 -0.97 -3.46
C PHE A 170 13.15 -0.76 -1.97
N ALA A 171 12.57 0.27 -1.36
CA ALA A 171 12.70 0.52 0.08
C ALA A 171 12.21 -0.66 0.94
N GLN A 172 11.08 -1.29 0.57
CA GLN A 172 10.60 -2.49 1.25
C GLN A 172 11.53 -3.69 1.03
N ALA A 173 12.08 -3.87 -0.17
CA ALA A 173 12.98 -4.98 -0.46
C ALA A 173 14.27 -4.94 0.39
N LEU A 174 14.76 -3.74 0.72
CA LEU A 174 15.89 -3.56 1.65
C LEU A 174 15.58 -4.06 3.08
N VAL A 175 14.31 -4.04 3.49
CA VAL A 175 13.86 -4.46 4.83
C VAL A 175 13.41 -5.92 4.87
N GLU A 176 12.88 -6.45 3.76
CA GLU A 176 12.45 -7.85 3.66
C GLU A 176 13.62 -8.85 3.56
N GLU A 177 14.87 -8.38 3.66
CA GLU A 177 16.09 -9.16 3.46
C GLU A 177 16.07 -9.92 2.11
N ALA A 178 15.45 -9.30 1.10
CA ALA A 178 15.34 -9.84 -0.23
C ALA A 178 16.73 -10.23 -0.76
N THR A 179 16.90 -11.51 -1.11
CA THR A 179 18.18 -12.05 -1.61
C THR A 179 18.70 -11.34 -2.86
N LEU A 180 17.86 -10.56 -3.57
CA LEU A 180 18.30 -9.61 -4.60
C LEU A 180 19.42 -8.70 -4.15
N PHE A 181 19.41 -8.28 -2.90
CA PHE A 181 20.22 -7.17 -2.40
C PHE A 181 21.15 -7.61 -1.26
N ALA A 182 21.41 -8.92 -1.13
CA ALA A 182 22.31 -9.47 -0.11
C ALA A 182 23.74 -8.89 -0.22
N GLU A 183 24.19 -8.51 -1.42
CA GLU A 183 25.48 -7.83 -1.64
C GLU A 183 25.48 -6.34 -1.25
N LEU A 184 24.30 -5.73 -1.05
CA LEU A 184 24.14 -4.31 -0.72
C LEU A 184 24.08 -4.02 0.80
N GLY A 185 24.19 -5.05 1.64
CA GLY A 185 24.74 -4.97 3.00
C GLY A 185 23.89 -4.28 4.09
N ALA A 186 24.15 -4.70 5.34
CA ALA A 186 23.51 -4.29 6.60
C ALA A 186 23.47 -2.77 6.90
N LEU A 187 24.06 -1.93 6.05
CA LEU A 187 24.07 -0.46 6.19
C LEU A 187 22.78 0.19 5.63
N LEU A 188 22.06 -0.48 4.72
CA LEU A 188 20.88 0.07 4.04
C LEU A 188 19.53 -0.33 4.65
N ALA A 189 19.51 -1.33 5.54
CA ALA A 189 18.31 -2.02 5.99
C ALA A 189 17.60 -1.38 7.21
N ASP A 190 18.20 -0.37 7.86
CA ASP A 190 17.60 0.26 9.05
C ASP A 190 16.67 1.43 8.64
N PRO A 191 15.33 1.32 8.81
CA PRO A 191 14.37 2.41 8.57
C PRO A 191 14.43 3.50 9.64
N ARG A 192 15.52 3.59 10.39
CA ARG A 192 15.84 4.70 11.29
C ARG A 192 17.10 5.45 10.82
N GLY A 193 17.73 5.02 9.72
CA GLY A 193 19.00 5.53 9.22
C GLY A 193 19.01 5.88 7.73
N PHE A 194 19.68 5.06 6.90
CA PHE A 194 19.93 5.37 5.48
C PHE A 194 18.68 5.33 4.60
N SER A 195 17.75 4.37 4.82
CA SER A 195 16.49 4.31 4.10
C SER A 195 15.54 5.45 4.47
N VAL A 196 15.63 5.98 5.71
CA VAL A 196 14.97 7.24 6.10
C VAL A 196 15.59 8.41 5.38
N LYS A 197 16.93 8.51 5.32
CA LYS A 197 17.56 9.58 4.51
C LYS A 197 17.16 9.49 3.04
N LEU A 198 17.02 8.30 2.47
CA LEU A 198 16.56 8.11 1.09
C LEU A 198 15.08 8.53 0.92
N LEU A 199 14.18 8.13 1.83
CA LEU A 199 12.73 8.45 1.80
C LEU A 199 12.38 9.87 2.23
N VAL A 200 13.15 10.46 3.14
CA VAL A 200 13.00 11.85 3.60
C VAL A 200 13.65 12.80 2.60
N SER A 201 14.81 12.46 2.01
CA SER A 201 15.35 13.24 0.89
C SER A 201 14.51 13.11 -0.38
N LEU A 202 13.74 12.03 -0.54
CA LEU A 202 12.79 11.89 -1.65
C LEU A 202 11.80 13.06 -1.72
N ALA A 203 11.31 13.56 -0.57
CA ALA A 203 10.47 14.76 -0.51
C ALA A 203 11.21 16.03 -0.97
N GLU A 204 12.52 16.14 -0.70
CA GLU A 204 13.38 17.24 -1.16
C GLU A 204 13.65 17.17 -2.67
N PHE A 205 13.52 16.00 -3.30
CA PHE A 205 13.64 15.79 -4.75
C PHE A 205 12.32 15.89 -5.52
N TYR A 206 11.21 16.15 -4.82
CA TYR A 206 9.91 16.28 -5.47
C TYR A 206 9.61 17.72 -5.89
N PRO A 207 8.96 17.93 -7.05
CA PRO A 207 8.64 19.28 -7.51
C PRO A 207 7.81 20.06 -6.49
N PRO A 208 8.04 21.37 -6.33
CA PRO A 208 7.40 22.17 -5.29
C PRO A 208 5.96 22.59 -5.64
N HIS A 209 5.40 22.05 -6.74
CA HIS A 209 4.05 22.38 -7.20
C HIS A 209 3.37 21.22 -7.91
N TYR A 210 2.05 21.28 -7.96
CA TYR A 210 1.17 20.43 -8.74
C TYR A 210 0.10 21.30 -9.42
N PRO A 211 -0.34 21.00 -10.66
CA PRO A 211 0.09 19.91 -11.55
C PRO A 211 1.55 19.99 -12.02
N LEU A 212 2.12 18.83 -12.30
CA LEU A 212 3.46 18.71 -12.89
C LEU A 212 3.47 19.17 -14.35
N THR A 213 4.62 19.67 -14.79
CA THR A 213 4.87 20.18 -16.14
C THR A 213 6.05 19.47 -16.77
N GLU A 214 6.24 19.64 -18.08
CA GLU A 214 7.39 19.04 -18.78
C GLU A 214 8.74 19.52 -18.25
N ALA A 215 8.81 20.71 -17.66
CA ALA A 215 10.02 21.22 -17.02
C ALA A 215 10.43 20.40 -15.78
N ASP A 216 9.48 19.69 -15.16
CA ASP A 216 9.72 18.89 -13.96
C ASP A 216 10.31 17.51 -14.29
N ARG A 217 10.24 17.06 -15.56
CA ARG A 217 10.71 15.73 -15.98
C ARG A 217 12.15 15.48 -15.58
N GLU A 218 13.05 16.41 -15.91
CA GLU A 218 14.48 16.27 -15.64
C GLU A 218 14.77 16.17 -14.14
N VAL A 219 14.03 16.91 -13.30
CA VAL A 219 14.17 16.85 -11.84
C VAL A 219 13.74 15.49 -11.31
N ILE A 220 12.55 15.03 -11.73
CA ILE A 220 11.95 13.78 -11.28
C ILE A 220 12.80 12.55 -11.66
N GLU A 221 13.39 12.56 -12.85
CA GLU A 221 14.27 11.50 -13.36
C GLU A 221 15.71 11.57 -12.79
N GLY A 222 16.01 12.58 -11.95
CA GLY A 222 17.33 12.74 -11.34
C GLY A 222 18.39 13.24 -12.33
N HIS A 223 18.01 14.00 -13.35
CA HIS A 223 18.92 14.59 -14.35
C HIS A 223 19.59 15.91 -13.90
N GLY A 224 19.56 16.23 -12.60
CA GLY A 224 20.35 17.33 -12.04
C GLY A 224 21.87 17.13 -12.19
N LEU A 225 22.63 18.22 -12.13
CA LEU A 225 24.10 18.22 -12.31
C LEU A 225 24.89 18.03 -11.00
N GLY A 226 24.22 17.82 -9.87
CA GLY A 226 24.87 17.59 -8.58
C GLY A 226 25.21 16.12 -8.30
N ILE A 227 25.99 15.91 -7.23
CA ILE A 227 26.50 14.58 -6.84
C ILE A 227 25.37 13.71 -6.26
N GLU A 228 24.40 14.31 -5.59
CA GLU A 228 23.25 13.62 -5.01
C GLU A 228 22.31 13.12 -6.11
N GLU A 229 22.06 13.95 -7.13
CA GLU A 229 21.26 13.63 -8.31
C GLU A 229 21.91 12.53 -9.16
N LEU A 230 23.25 12.54 -9.27
CA LEU A 230 23.99 11.43 -9.88
C LEU A 230 23.77 10.11 -9.10
N GLY A 231 23.77 10.17 -7.77
CA GLY A 231 23.48 9.03 -6.90
C GLY A 231 22.08 8.47 -7.13
N VAL A 232 21.07 9.34 -7.18
CA VAL A 232 19.67 8.97 -7.47
C VAL A 232 19.57 8.31 -8.85
N ARG A 233 20.20 8.89 -9.88
CA ARG A 233 20.16 8.34 -11.24
C ARG A 233 20.78 6.95 -11.34
N LEU A 234 21.89 6.71 -10.64
CA LEU A 234 22.52 5.39 -10.60
C LEU A 234 21.64 4.36 -9.88
N MET A 235 21.04 4.76 -8.76
CA MET A 235 20.08 3.93 -8.03
C MET A 235 18.88 3.57 -8.90
N ASP A 236 18.22 4.56 -9.52
CA ASP A 236 17.06 4.32 -10.38
C ASP A 236 17.41 3.46 -11.59
N GLY A 237 18.58 3.68 -12.20
CA GLY A 237 19.09 2.85 -13.29
C GLY A 237 19.24 1.39 -12.87
N TRP A 238 19.76 1.14 -11.66
CA TRP A 238 19.85 -0.21 -11.11
C TRP A 238 18.48 -0.80 -10.80
N ILE A 239 17.60 -0.05 -10.12
CA ILE A 239 16.26 -0.53 -9.78
C ILE A 239 15.51 -0.94 -11.03
N ARG A 240 15.58 -0.14 -12.11
CA ARG A 240 14.98 -0.47 -13.41
C ARG A 240 15.56 -1.74 -14.01
N PHE A 241 16.86 -1.99 -13.87
CA PHE A 241 17.50 -3.22 -14.33
C PHE A 241 16.94 -4.48 -13.64
N GLU A 242 16.67 -4.41 -12.33
CA GLU A 242 16.11 -5.51 -11.54
C GLU A 242 14.57 -5.46 -11.37
N LEU A 243 13.90 -4.58 -12.11
CA LEU A 243 12.52 -4.15 -11.81
C LEU A 243 11.52 -5.31 -11.82
N HIS A 244 11.63 -6.19 -12.82
CA HIS A 244 10.75 -7.36 -12.91
C HIS A 244 10.87 -8.24 -11.66
N LYS A 245 12.10 -8.48 -11.19
CA LYS A 245 12.38 -9.32 -10.03
C LYS A 245 11.89 -8.63 -8.75
N LEU A 246 12.15 -7.32 -8.62
CA LEU A 246 11.63 -6.49 -7.52
C LEU A 246 10.10 -6.56 -7.45
N TYR A 247 9.40 -6.34 -8.56
CA TYR A 247 7.93 -6.36 -8.60
C TYR A 247 7.37 -7.76 -8.36
N SER A 248 8.08 -8.81 -8.77
CA SER A 248 7.68 -10.20 -8.49
C SER A 248 7.72 -10.51 -6.99
N GLU A 249 8.78 -10.11 -6.29
CA GLU A 249 8.87 -10.33 -4.83
C GLU A 249 7.90 -9.43 -4.06
N ALA A 250 7.79 -8.15 -4.44
CA ALA A 250 6.86 -7.21 -3.82
C ALA A 250 5.40 -7.61 -3.99
N ALA A 251 5.02 -8.21 -5.13
CA ALA A 251 3.69 -8.75 -5.35
C ALA A 251 3.35 -9.86 -4.34
N VAL A 252 4.34 -10.68 -3.96
CA VAL A 252 4.16 -11.75 -2.97
C VAL A 252 4.03 -11.19 -1.56
N TRP A 253 4.94 -10.29 -1.13
CA TRP A 253 4.89 -9.72 0.23
C TRP A 253 3.59 -8.96 0.50
N ASN A 254 3.07 -8.28 -0.52
CA ASN A 254 1.92 -7.40 -0.39
C ASN A 254 0.60 -8.02 -0.86
N GLN A 255 0.59 -9.29 -1.30
CA GLN A 255 -0.58 -9.95 -1.93
C GLN A 255 -1.21 -9.12 -3.05
N ALA A 256 -0.37 -8.44 -3.83
CA ALA A 256 -0.76 -7.52 -4.88
C ALA A 256 -0.24 -8.05 -6.22
N PRO A 257 -0.80 -9.16 -6.74
CA PRO A 257 -0.35 -9.72 -8.00
C PRO A 257 -0.32 -8.67 -9.10
N GLU A 258 -1.36 -7.82 -9.19
CA GLU A 258 -1.56 -6.75 -10.17
C GLU A 258 -0.32 -5.89 -10.46
N LEU A 259 0.61 -5.77 -9.52
CA LEU A 259 1.89 -5.09 -9.69
C LEU A 259 2.67 -5.55 -10.94
N LEU A 260 2.60 -6.84 -11.30
CA LEU A 260 3.26 -7.35 -12.52
C LEU A 260 2.66 -6.82 -13.83
N ALA A 261 1.43 -6.29 -13.82
CA ALA A 261 0.82 -5.65 -14.99
C ALA A 261 1.35 -4.24 -15.19
N TYR A 262 2.06 -3.69 -14.21
CA TYR A 262 2.67 -2.36 -14.25
C TYR A 262 4.07 -2.41 -14.87
N LEU A 263 4.30 -3.40 -15.74
CA LEU A 263 5.52 -3.57 -16.52
C LEU A 263 5.17 -3.71 -17.99
N ASP A 264 5.94 -3.05 -18.85
CA ASP A 264 5.89 -3.21 -20.30
C ASP A 264 7.31 -3.39 -20.83
N GLY A 265 7.64 -4.59 -21.32
CA GLY A 265 8.99 -4.91 -21.79
C GLY A 265 10.09 -4.78 -20.73
N GLY A 266 9.74 -4.82 -19.44
CA GLY A 266 10.68 -4.60 -18.31
C GLY A 266 10.76 -3.15 -17.82
N GLU A 267 10.08 -2.22 -18.50
CA GLU A 267 9.96 -0.82 -18.08
C GLU A 267 8.71 -0.59 -17.22
N PRO A 268 8.74 0.37 -16.29
CA PRO A 268 7.58 0.66 -15.45
C PRO A 268 6.43 1.26 -16.29
N CYS A 269 5.23 0.72 -16.11
CA CYS A 269 4.05 1.05 -16.92
C CYS A 269 2.75 1.06 -16.10
N TYR A 270 2.66 1.99 -15.16
CA TYR A 270 1.43 2.37 -14.48
C TYR A 270 0.91 3.73 -15.00
N PRO A 271 -0.40 3.90 -15.28
CA PRO A 271 -1.43 2.87 -15.27
C PRO A 271 -1.22 1.85 -16.41
N PRO A 272 -1.56 0.56 -16.21
CA PRO A 272 -1.39 -0.48 -17.24
C PRO A 272 -2.30 -0.20 -18.44
N ALA A 273 -1.96 -0.67 -19.64
CA ALA A 273 -2.90 -0.59 -20.76
C ALA A 273 -4.16 -1.46 -20.50
N VAL A 274 -5.32 -1.06 -21.04
CA VAL A 274 -6.64 -1.68 -20.74
C VAL A 274 -6.70 -3.16 -21.17
N ASP A 275 -6.05 -3.48 -22.29
CA ASP A 275 -5.88 -4.84 -22.80
C ASP A 275 -5.09 -5.73 -21.81
N ARG A 276 -3.99 -5.23 -21.23
CA ARG A 276 -3.18 -5.95 -20.24
C ARG A 276 -3.96 -6.29 -18.97
N CYS A 277 -4.84 -5.40 -18.50
CA CYS A 277 -5.73 -5.70 -17.38
C CYS A 277 -6.66 -6.88 -17.71
N THR A 278 -7.17 -6.92 -18.94
CA THR A 278 -8.11 -7.95 -19.40
C THR A 278 -7.43 -9.31 -19.56
N GLU A 279 -6.25 -9.33 -20.19
CA GLU A 279 -5.42 -10.54 -20.34
C GLU A 279 -5.08 -11.15 -18.98
N ARG A 280 -4.76 -10.31 -17.99
CA ARG A 280 -4.45 -10.77 -16.65
C ARG A 280 -5.66 -11.30 -15.89
N ALA A 281 -6.80 -10.60 -15.95
CA ALA A 281 -8.03 -11.07 -15.33
C ALA A 281 -8.42 -12.46 -15.88
N ALA A 282 -8.22 -12.67 -17.19
CA ALA A 282 -8.39 -13.97 -17.82
C ALA A 282 -7.41 -15.01 -17.26
N ALA A 283 -6.12 -14.69 -17.18
CA ALA A 283 -5.09 -15.59 -16.65
C ALA A 283 -5.35 -15.98 -15.17
N GLN A 284 -5.75 -15.03 -14.32
CA GLN A 284 -6.10 -15.30 -12.93
C GLN A 284 -7.34 -16.20 -12.80
N THR A 285 -8.33 -16.01 -13.66
CA THR A 285 -9.52 -16.87 -13.72
C THR A 285 -9.14 -18.31 -14.09
N VAL A 286 -8.27 -18.48 -15.09
CA VAL A 286 -7.76 -19.81 -15.49
C VAL A 286 -7.00 -20.47 -14.35
N ALA A 287 -6.07 -19.77 -13.71
CA ALA A 287 -5.29 -20.30 -12.58
C ALA A 287 -6.17 -20.70 -11.38
N LEU A 288 -7.22 -19.92 -11.08
CA LEU A 288 -8.20 -20.25 -10.05
C LEU A 288 -8.98 -21.53 -10.40
N LEU A 289 -9.42 -21.65 -11.66
CA LEU A 289 -10.12 -22.84 -12.14
C LEU A 289 -9.22 -24.08 -12.11
N GLU A 290 -7.96 -23.97 -12.52
CA GLU A 290 -6.98 -25.05 -12.46
C GLU A 290 -6.69 -25.48 -11.01
N GLY A 291 -6.55 -24.52 -10.09
CA GLY A 291 -6.38 -24.81 -8.66
C GLY A 291 -7.61 -25.49 -8.03
N VAL A 292 -8.82 -25.10 -8.43
CA VAL A 292 -10.07 -25.76 -8.01
C VAL A 292 -10.18 -27.17 -8.58
N LEU A 293 -9.82 -27.37 -9.85
CA LEU A 293 -9.82 -28.68 -10.49
C LEU A 293 -8.75 -29.62 -9.91
N ALA A 294 -7.58 -29.10 -9.56
CA ALA A 294 -6.53 -29.88 -8.89
C ALA A 294 -6.90 -30.27 -7.45
N GLY A 295 -7.74 -29.48 -6.78
CA GLY A 295 -8.29 -29.78 -5.44
C GLY A 295 -9.52 -30.68 -5.44
N GLN A 296 -10.14 -30.90 -6.59
CA GLN A 296 -11.20 -31.90 -6.78
C GLN A 296 -10.54 -33.21 -7.22
N ASP A 297 -10.19 -34.05 -6.24
CA ASP A 297 -9.85 -35.45 -6.48
C ASP A 297 -11.02 -36.08 -7.25
N LEU A 298 -10.85 -36.27 -8.56
CA LEU A 298 -11.81 -36.98 -9.40
C LEU A 298 -11.78 -38.44 -8.94
N THR A 299 -12.59 -38.78 -7.95
CA THR A 299 -12.93 -40.17 -7.63
C THR A 299 -13.65 -40.74 -8.84
N VAL A 300 -12.90 -41.26 -9.78
CA VAL A 300 -13.41 -42.13 -10.83
C VAL A 300 -13.92 -43.38 -10.12
N ALA A 301 -15.24 -43.50 -10.06
CA ALA A 301 -15.89 -44.70 -9.58
C ALA A 301 -15.56 -45.86 -10.53
N GLU A 302 -14.57 -46.68 -10.17
CA GLU A 302 -14.45 -48.04 -10.69
C GLU A 302 -15.63 -48.85 -10.14
N GLN A 303 -16.76 -48.81 -10.85
CA GLN A 303 -17.83 -49.77 -10.63
C GLN A 303 -17.35 -51.16 -11.03
N GLY A 304 -17.40 -52.05 -10.05
CA GLY A 304 -16.81 -53.39 -10.10
C GLY A 304 -17.29 -54.24 -11.27
N ALA A 305 -16.33 -54.75 -12.02
CA ALA A 305 -16.48 -55.95 -12.82
C ALA A 305 -15.77 -57.09 -12.10
N SER A 306 -16.47 -57.78 -11.20
CA SER A 306 -16.04 -59.07 -10.65
C SER A 306 -17.26 -59.83 -10.13
N GLY A 307 -17.71 -60.80 -10.92
CA GLY A 307 -18.78 -61.71 -10.51
C GLY A 307 -19.49 -62.40 -11.67
N LEU A 308 -18.77 -63.20 -12.46
CA LEU A 308 -19.38 -64.21 -13.33
C LEU A 308 -18.40 -65.38 -13.53
N GLN A 309 -18.58 -66.43 -12.72
CA GLN A 309 -18.29 -67.81 -13.13
C GLN A 309 -19.04 -68.80 -12.23
N ALA A 310 -20.11 -69.37 -12.78
CA ALA A 310 -20.53 -70.77 -12.61
C ALA A 310 -21.64 -71.06 -13.63
N GLY A 311 -21.32 -71.95 -14.58
CA GLY A 311 -22.08 -72.30 -15.77
C GLY A 311 -21.11 -72.75 -16.85
#